data_AF-A0A972CP69-F1
#
_entry.id   AF-A0A972CP69-F1
#
_cell.length_a   1.000
_cell.length_b   1.000
_cell.length_c   1.000
_cell.angle_alpha   90.00
_cell.angle_beta   90.00
_cell.angle_gamma   90.00
#
_symmetry.space_group_name_H-M   'P 1'
#
loop_
_entity.id
_entity.type
_entity.pdbx_description
1 polymer ?
#
loop_
_entity_poly.entity_id
_entity_poly.type
_entity_poly.pdbx_seq_one_letter_code
_entity_poly.pdbx_strand_id
1 'polypeptide(L)'
;MSDNALAVAGAALQPKSKPRYTETENEILFESWWNPQKRRDLVNRLGRKMSALRSQFCRLLKEKGMTNQEYYNLMQSKYAAGSGITPRKRSRELKEIDRTILEVFCKHQALGNSRADACAELQQKLGDPFTPAALKLRFYRLIKRLNYSDEDLMAIGRQSLETHDQHAQNVKTDDTLERPEVPVENARLSVSAPEEANSFLYQLSSLPETLKNLEERVSRIEINQRHQLDLRGFIEHLLAVERDLKREDKLMEEIQRLIDENEQLQKTIERERERLRKREEELTDVFKMLNTMLSDFMHLESVSKLASLGDFMHRLEITVDQFGNVLKSKRVTS
;
A
#
# COMPACT_ATOMS: atom_id res chain seq x y z
N MET A 1 13.18 -36.09 -68.67
CA MET A 1 14.38 -35.49 -68.08
C MET A 1 13.90 -34.53 -67.00
N SER A 2 13.22 -35.00 -65.96
CA SER A 2 13.81 -35.68 -64.78
C SER A 2 14.76 -34.73 -64.05
N ASP A 3 14.31 -34.14 -62.95
CA ASP A 3 15.03 -34.26 -61.68
C ASP A 3 14.13 -33.93 -60.49
N ASN A 4 13.94 -34.96 -59.66
CA ASN A 4 13.26 -34.95 -58.38
C ASN A 4 14.08 -34.14 -57.37
N ALA A 5 13.53 -33.04 -56.88
CA ALA A 5 14.00 -32.42 -55.65
C ALA A 5 13.21 -33.00 -54.46
N LEU A 6 13.95 -33.70 -53.58
CA LEU A 6 13.46 -34.34 -52.37
C LEU A 6 12.70 -33.37 -51.45
N ALA A 7 11.42 -33.67 -51.20
CA ALA A 7 10.72 -33.17 -50.03
C ALA A 7 11.15 -33.99 -48.80
N VAL A 8 12.15 -33.47 -48.07
CA VAL A 8 12.47 -33.93 -46.71
C VAL A 8 11.30 -33.54 -45.81
N ALA A 9 10.71 -34.53 -45.15
CA ALA A 9 9.62 -34.41 -44.20
C ALA A 9 9.95 -33.40 -43.09
N GLY A 10 9.40 -32.19 -43.24
CA GLY A 10 9.43 -31.15 -42.22
C GLY A 10 8.35 -31.39 -41.17
N ALA A 11 8.78 -31.93 -40.03
CA ALA A 11 8.24 -31.77 -38.68
C ALA A 11 6.71 -31.53 -38.56
N ALA A 12 6.02 -32.55 -38.06
CA ALA A 12 4.70 -32.41 -37.46
C ALA A 12 4.69 -31.28 -36.41
N LEU A 13 4.06 -30.16 -36.75
CA LEU A 13 3.69 -29.10 -35.82
C LEU A 13 2.65 -29.66 -34.84
N GLN A 14 3.12 -30.24 -33.75
CA GLN A 14 2.30 -30.52 -32.58
C GLN A 14 1.69 -29.18 -32.10
N PRO A 15 0.34 -29.04 -32.08
CA PRO A 15 -0.27 -27.84 -31.51
C PRO A 15 0.02 -27.84 -30.00
N LYS A 16 0.90 -26.94 -29.57
CA LYS A 16 1.14 -26.67 -28.14
C LYS A 16 -0.10 -26.03 -27.53
N SER A 17 -1.14 -26.83 -27.25
CA SER A 17 -2.23 -26.41 -26.40
C SER A 17 -1.63 -26.18 -25.00
N LYS A 18 -1.64 -24.92 -24.56
CA LYS A 18 -1.22 -24.59 -23.20
C LYS A 18 -2.22 -25.28 -22.25
N PRO A 19 -1.77 -26.03 -21.22
CA PRO A 19 -2.68 -26.71 -20.32
C PRO A 19 -3.66 -25.71 -19.69
N ARG A 20 -4.97 -25.98 -19.79
CA ARG A 20 -6.00 -25.26 -19.03
C ARG A 20 -5.65 -25.39 -17.55
N TYR A 21 -5.80 -24.33 -16.76
CA TYR A 21 -5.53 -24.41 -15.32
C TYR A 21 -6.44 -25.46 -14.69
N THR A 22 -5.88 -26.39 -13.93
CA THR A 22 -6.69 -27.35 -13.18
C THR A 22 -7.37 -26.64 -12.00
N GLU A 23 -8.43 -27.26 -11.49
CA GLU A 23 -9.15 -26.74 -10.32
C GLU A 23 -8.23 -26.63 -9.09
N THR A 24 -7.36 -27.63 -8.90
CA THR A 24 -6.33 -27.63 -7.85
C THR A 24 -5.30 -26.51 -8.01
N GLU A 25 -4.87 -26.22 -9.23
CA GLU A 25 -3.97 -25.08 -9.50
C GLU A 25 -4.67 -23.75 -9.20
N ASN A 26 -5.97 -23.64 -9.50
CA ASN A 26 -6.77 -22.45 -9.25
C ASN A 26 -6.99 -22.21 -7.75
N GLU A 27 -7.21 -23.25 -6.96
CA GLU A 27 -7.31 -23.15 -5.50
C GLU A 27 -6.00 -22.68 -4.89
N ILE A 28 -4.89 -23.32 -5.24
CA ILE A 28 -3.55 -22.94 -4.75
C ILE A 28 -3.22 -21.50 -5.14
N LEU A 29 -3.55 -21.10 -6.36
CA LEU A 29 -3.42 -19.73 -6.85
C LEU A 29 -4.25 -18.78 -5.99
N PHE A 30 -5.54 -19.07 -5.78
CA PHE A 30 -6.45 -18.23 -5.02
C PHE A 30 -6.04 -18.11 -3.55
N GLU A 31 -5.57 -19.17 -2.90
CA GLU A 31 -5.17 -19.12 -1.48
C GLU A 31 -3.82 -18.46 -1.25
N SER A 32 -2.90 -18.57 -2.20
CA SER A 32 -1.52 -18.06 -2.04
C SER A 32 -1.33 -16.67 -2.62
N TRP A 33 -2.29 -16.15 -3.40
CA TRP A 33 -2.12 -14.89 -4.11
C TRP A 33 -1.97 -13.67 -3.22
N TRP A 34 -2.55 -13.67 -2.02
CA TRP A 34 -2.54 -12.50 -1.13
C TRP A 34 -1.16 -12.23 -0.51
N ASN A 35 -0.31 -13.25 -0.36
CA ASN A 35 1.03 -13.11 0.17
C ASN A 35 2.05 -12.90 -0.97
N PRO A 36 2.80 -11.78 -1.01
CA PRO A 36 3.78 -11.51 -2.05
C PRO A 36 4.88 -12.57 -2.21
N GLN A 37 5.34 -13.18 -1.11
CA GLN A 37 6.37 -14.23 -1.13
C GLN A 37 5.81 -15.51 -1.77
N LYS A 38 4.68 -16.01 -1.25
CA LYS A 38 4.02 -17.20 -1.80
C LYS A 38 3.62 -17.02 -3.26
N ARG A 39 3.23 -15.80 -3.66
CA ARG A 39 2.92 -15.46 -5.06
C ARG A 39 4.12 -15.69 -5.99
N ARG A 40 5.34 -15.40 -5.54
CA ARG A 40 6.56 -15.66 -6.31
C ARG A 40 6.83 -17.17 -6.40
N ASP A 41 6.63 -17.90 -5.32
CA ASP A 41 6.80 -19.37 -5.30
C ASP A 41 5.83 -20.08 -6.25
N LEU A 42 4.63 -19.52 -6.48
CA LEU A 42 3.66 -20.07 -7.44
C LEU A 42 4.20 -20.13 -8.88
N VAL A 43 5.10 -19.23 -9.28
CA VAL A 43 5.72 -19.25 -10.62
C VAL A 43 6.50 -20.53 -10.82
N ASN A 44 7.31 -20.88 -9.82
CA ASN A 44 8.16 -22.06 -9.82
C ASN A 44 7.33 -23.33 -9.61
N ARG A 45 6.33 -23.27 -8.72
CA ARG A 45 5.47 -24.40 -8.37
C ARG A 45 4.49 -24.79 -9.48
N LEU A 46 3.93 -23.81 -10.19
CA LEU A 46 2.99 -24.04 -11.29
C LEU A 46 3.69 -24.07 -12.67
N GLY A 47 4.98 -23.71 -12.75
CA GLY A 47 5.73 -23.66 -13.99
C GLY A 47 5.19 -22.64 -15.01
N ARG A 48 4.48 -21.59 -14.54
CA ARG A 48 3.81 -20.60 -15.42
C ARG A 48 4.31 -19.19 -15.15
N LYS A 49 4.39 -18.39 -16.21
CA LYS A 49 4.80 -16.98 -16.14
C LYS A 49 3.88 -16.16 -15.25
N MET A 50 4.45 -15.15 -14.58
CA MET A 50 3.70 -14.25 -13.68
C MET A 50 2.48 -13.58 -14.31
N SER A 51 2.62 -13.13 -15.56
CA SER A 51 1.51 -12.52 -16.30
C SER A 51 0.33 -13.48 -16.51
N ALA A 52 0.62 -14.78 -16.71
CA ALA A 52 -0.40 -15.80 -16.85
C ALA A 52 -1.12 -16.07 -15.52
N LEU A 53 -0.39 -16.12 -14.40
CA LEU A 53 -1.00 -16.29 -13.07
C LEU A 53 -1.85 -15.06 -12.69
N ARG A 54 -1.39 -13.83 -12.99
CA ARG A 54 -2.18 -12.59 -12.79
C ARG A 54 -3.48 -12.63 -13.58
N SER A 55 -3.39 -13.01 -14.84
CA SER A 55 -4.55 -13.09 -15.73
C SER A 55 -5.56 -14.15 -15.26
N GLN A 56 -5.05 -15.30 -14.78
CA GLN A 56 -5.89 -16.36 -14.23
C GLN A 56 -6.53 -15.95 -12.90
N PHE A 57 -5.79 -15.31 -12.01
CA PHE A 57 -6.32 -14.80 -10.75
C PHE A 57 -7.44 -13.77 -10.97
N CYS A 58 -7.27 -12.83 -11.90
CA CYS A 58 -8.34 -11.89 -12.25
C CYS A 58 -9.59 -12.59 -12.81
N ARG A 59 -9.44 -13.71 -13.52
CA ARG A 59 -10.58 -14.52 -13.98
C ARG A 59 -11.27 -15.22 -12.81
N LEU A 60 -10.50 -15.81 -11.89
CA LEU A 60 -11.03 -16.44 -10.68
C LEU A 60 -11.79 -15.46 -9.78
N LEU A 61 -11.31 -14.22 -9.66
CA LEU A 61 -12.04 -13.17 -8.94
C LEU A 61 -13.40 -12.86 -9.59
N LYS A 62 -13.44 -12.76 -10.93
CA LYS A 62 -14.69 -12.53 -11.67
C LYS A 62 -15.64 -13.71 -11.56
N GLU A 63 -15.14 -14.93 -11.62
CA GLU A 63 -15.93 -16.17 -11.48
C GLU A 63 -16.55 -16.29 -10.09
N LYS A 64 -15.82 -15.87 -9.04
CA LYS A 64 -16.33 -15.81 -7.66
C LYS A 64 -17.13 -14.55 -7.35
N GLY A 65 -17.26 -13.61 -8.28
CA GLY A 65 -17.97 -12.35 -8.09
C GLY A 65 -17.38 -11.44 -7.00
N MET A 66 -16.08 -11.55 -6.69
CA MET A 66 -15.44 -10.78 -5.62
C MET A 66 -14.55 -9.67 -6.17
N THR A 67 -14.55 -8.51 -5.52
CA THR A 67 -13.59 -7.44 -5.82
C THR A 67 -12.20 -7.78 -5.28
N ASN A 68 -11.17 -7.15 -5.84
CA ASN A 68 -9.80 -7.33 -5.36
C ASN A 68 -9.67 -6.94 -3.87
N GLN A 69 -10.37 -5.88 -3.44
CA GLN A 69 -10.40 -5.44 -2.04
C GLN A 69 -11.09 -6.46 -1.13
N GLU A 70 -12.25 -7.00 -1.54
CA GLU A 70 -12.95 -8.06 -0.82
C GLU A 70 -12.09 -9.31 -0.67
N TYR A 71 -11.35 -9.70 -1.72
CA TYR A 71 -10.43 -10.82 -1.67
C TYR A 71 -9.34 -10.65 -0.60
N TYR A 72 -8.69 -9.48 -0.55
CA TYR A 72 -7.67 -9.22 0.48
C TYR A 72 -8.29 -9.15 1.88
N ASN A 73 -9.49 -8.59 2.03
CA ASN A 73 -10.19 -8.55 3.31
C ASN A 73 -10.58 -9.96 3.79
N LEU A 74 -11.04 -10.82 2.88
CA LEU A 74 -11.37 -12.22 3.16
C LEU A 74 -10.12 -12.99 3.61
N MET A 75 -9.02 -12.89 2.86
CA MET A 75 -7.78 -13.59 3.20
C MET A 75 -7.16 -13.05 4.50
N GLN A 76 -7.19 -11.74 4.71
CA GLN A 76 -6.76 -11.16 5.99
C GLN A 76 -7.61 -11.66 7.15
N SER A 77 -8.93 -11.76 7.00
CA SER A 77 -9.81 -12.26 8.06
C SER A 77 -9.55 -13.76 8.34
N LYS A 78 -9.37 -14.57 7.29
CA LYS A 78 -9.08 -16.01 7.39
C LYS A 78 -7.76 -16.31 8.10
N TYR A 79 -6.72 -15.51 7.85
CA TYR A 79 -5.38 -15.74 8.41
C TYR A 79 -5.04 -14.87 9.64
N ALA A 80 -5.76 -13.76 9.90
CA ALA A 80 -5.59 -12.96 11.12
C ALA A 80 -6.09 -13.70 12.37
N ALA A 81 -7.09 -14.57 12.24
CA ALA A 81 -7.59 -15.41 13.33
C ALA A 81 -6.54 -16.41 13.85
N GLY A 82 -5.54 -16.77 13.02
CA GLY A 82 -4.51 -17.77 13.37
C GLY A 82 -3.14 -17.19 13.73
N SER A 83 -2.86 -15.91 13.44
CA SER A 83 -1.50 -15.36 13.53
C SER A 83 -1.29 -14.36 14.67
N GLY A 84 -2.33 -13.89 15.39
CA GLY A 84 -2.20 -12.86 16.43
C GLY A 84 -1.69 -11.50 15.95
N ILE A 85 -1.26 -11.40 14.68
CA ILE A 85 -0.86 -10.17 14.01
C ILE A 85 -2.13 -9.59 13.42
N THR A 86 -2.70 -8.63 14.14
CA THR A 86 -3.79 -7.81 13.64
C THR A 86 -3.38 -7.21 12.29
N PRO A 87 -4.26 -7.23 11.28
CA PRO A 87 -4.00 -6.52 10.03
C PRO A 87 -3.71 -5.06 10.37
N ARG A 88 -2.82 -4.40 9.62
CA ARG A 88 -2.53 -2.96 9.71
C ARG A 88 -3.82 -2.13 9.50
N LYS A 89 -4.74 -2.15 10.46
CA LYS A 89 -5.57 -1.00 10.80
C LYS A 89 -4.54 0.09 11.06
N ARG A 90 -4.61 1.23 10.36
CA ARG A 90 -3.85 2.43 10.77
C ARG A 90 -3.94 2.48 12.28
N SER A 91 -2.79 2.47 12.98
CA SER A 91 -2.78 2.52 14.43
C SER A 91 -3.72 3.65 14.84
N ARG A 92 -4.52 3.41 15.88
CA ARG A 92 -5.49 4.39 16.39
C ARG A 92 -4.81 5.76 16.58
N GLU A 93 -3.57 5.73 17.02
CA GLU A 93 -2.61 6.83 17.11
C GLU A 93 -2.44 7.61 15.80
N LEU A 94 -2.27 6.96 14.64
CA LEU A 94 -2.13 7.66 13.36
C LEU A 94 -3.41 8.39 12.95
N LYS A 95 -4.59 7.87 13.31
CA LYS A 95 -5.87 8.54 13.06
C LYS A 95 -6.06 9.74 13.98
N GLU A 96 -5.60 9.64 15.22
CA GLU A 96 -5.63 10.72 16.19
C GLU A 96 -4.69 11.86 15.78
N ILE A 97 -3.47 11.52 15.34
CA ILE A 97 -2.53 12.49 14.77
C ILE A 97 -3.11 13.15 13.50
N ASP A 98 -3.74 12.39 12.61
CA ASP A 98 -4.40 12.96 11.42
C ASP A 98 -5.52 13.94 11.80
N ARG A 99 -6.27 13.65 12.87
CA ARG A 99 -7.32 14.51 13.40
C ARG A 99 -6.75 15.80 13.99
N THR A 100 -5.73 15.70 14.83
CA THR A 100 -5.05 16.87 15.41
C THR A 100 -4.46 17.76 14.32
N ILE A 101 -3.85 17.18 13.27
CA ILE A 101 -3.34 17.93 12.12
C ILE A 101 -4.48 18.69 11.43
N LEU A 102 -5.62 18.04 11.14
CA LEU A 102 -6.76 18.70 10.51
C LEU A 102 -7.31 19.83 11.37
N GLU A 103 -7.54 19.60 12.66
CA GLU A 103 -8.10 20.59 13.59
C GLU A 103 -7.21 21.84 13.68
N VAL A 104 -5.89 21.69 13.84
CA VAL A 104 -4.98 22.83 13.97
C VAL A 104 -4.84 23.61 12.65
N PHE A 105 -4.72 22.93 11.51
CA PHE A 105 -4.65 23.63 10.23
C PHE A 105 -5.96 24.37 9.89
N CYS A 106 -7.12 23.76 10.16
CA CYS A 106 -8.42 24.40 9.94
C CYS A 106 -8.62 25.59 10.90
N LYS A 107 -8.18 25.47 12.16
CA LYS A 107 -8.20 26.57 13.14
C LYS A 107 -7.41 27.78 12.67
N HIS A 108 -6.15 27.58 12.25
CA HIS A 108 -5.31 28.68 11.75
C HIS A 108 -5.84 29.28 10.45
N GLN A 109 -6.45 28.46 9.59
CA GLN A 109 -7.11 28.93 8.37
C GLN A 109 -8.34 29.81 8.69
N ALA A 110 -9.14 29.43 9.69
CA ALA A 110 -10.29 30.22 10.15
C ALA A 110 -9.87 31.53 10.85
N LEU A 111 -8.74 31.55 11.53
CA LEU A 111 -8.17 32.75 12.17
C LEU A 111 -7.44 33.69 11.19
N GLY A 112 -7.25 33.28 9.93
CA GLY A 112 -6.47 34.03 8.95
C GLY A 112 -4.95 34.01 9.18
N ASN A 113 -4.46 33.09 10.03
CA ASN A 113 -3.05 32.93 10.33
C ASN A 113 -2.29 32.20 9.21
N SER A 114 -0.97 32.31 9.22
CA SER A 114 -0.15 31.65 8.21
C SER A 114 -0.10 30.14 8.45
N ARG A 115 0.03 29.36 7.37
CA ARG A 115 0.25 27.90 7.47
C ARG A 115 1.57 27.54 8.16
N ALA A 116 2.48 28.50 8.36
CA ALA A 116 3.71 28.30 9.12
C ALA A 116 3.43 28.29 10.63
N ASP A 117 2.53 29.16 11.09
CA ASP A 117 2.12 29.23 12.50
C ASP A 117 1.40 27.95 12.94
N ALA A 118 0.57 27.39 12.06
CA ALA A 118 -0.06 26.08 12.25
C ALA A 118 0.98 24.94 12.38
N CYS A 119 2.08 25.01 11.62
CA CYS A 119 3.15 24.02 11.71
C CYS A 119 3.93 24.16 13.03
N ALA A 120 4.17 25.39 13.49
CA ALA A 120 4.85 25.64 14.76
C ALA A 120 4.03 25.10 15.95
N GLU A 121 2.71 25.34 15.97
CA GLU A 121 1.82 24.78 17.00
C GLU A 121 1.78 23.24 16.95
N LEU A 122 1.74 22.65 15.75
CA LEU A 122 1.76 21.19 15.59
C LEU A 122 3.09 20.57 16.01
N GLN A 123 4.22 21.25 15.78
CA GLN A 123 5.52 20.78 16.25
C GLN A 123 5.63 20.82 17.78
N GLN A 124 5.08 21.86 18.41
CA GLN A 124 5.00 21.92 19.87
C GLN A 124 4.14 20.78 20.47
N LYS A 125 3.07 20.37 19.77
CA LYS A 125 2.14 19.33 20.22
C LYS A 125 2.57 17.89 19.89
N LEU A 126 3.22 17.67 18.74
CA LEU A 126 3.55 16.33 18.21
C LEU A 126 5.06 16.00 18.28
N GLY A 127 5.91 16.98 18.62
CA GLY A 127 7.36 16.83 18.76
C GLY A 127 8.15 16.83 17.44
N ASP A 128 9.45 16.52 17.57
CA ASP A 128 10.45 16.58 16.49
C ASP A 128 10.34 15.57 15.32
N PRO A 129 9.60 14.44 15.36
CA PRO A 129 9.57 13.54 14.19
C PRO A 129 8.79 14.10 12.99
N PHE A 130 8.08 15.22 13.15
CA PHE A 130 7.29 15.84 12.10
C PHE A 130 7.89 17.18 11.64
N THR A 131 8.57 17.17 10.50
CA THR A 131 9.03 18.40 9.85
C THR A 131 7.85 19.20 9.30
N PRO A 132 7.97 20.54 9.16
CA PRO A 132 6.87 21.39 8.67
C PRO A 132 6.40 20.98 7.27
N ALA A 133 7.32 20.50 6.42
CA ALA A 133 7.01 19.98 5.09
C ALA A 133 6.18 18.69 5.16
N ALA A 134 6.52 17.78 6.08
CA ALA A 134 5.77 16.53 6.27
C ALA A 134 4.35 16.78 6.77
N LEU A 135 4.16 17.75 7.69
CA LEU A 135 2.85 18.15 8.20
C LEU A 135 1.96 18.74 7.10
N LYS A 136 2.48 19.68 6.30
CA LYS A 136 1.75 20.27 5.16
C LYS A 136 1.36 19.20 4.13
N LEU A 137 2.29 18.32 3.76
CA LEU A 137 2.03 17.25 2.80
C LEU A 137 0.96 16.28 3.31
N ARG A 138 0.99 15.96 4.61
CA ARG A 138 -0.01 15.09 5.24
C ARG A 138 -1.38 15.75 5.29
N PHE A 139 -1.46 17.05 5.61
CA PHE A 139 -2.68 17.84 5.56
C PHE A 139 -3.33 17.87 4.16
N TYR A 140 -2.58 18.19 3.10
CA TYR A 140 -3.12 18.19 1.73
C TYR A 140 -3.59 16.80 1.29
N ARG A 141 -2.89 15.73 1.69
CA ARG A 141 -3.33 14.35 1.45
C ARG A 141 -4.62 14.02 2.21
N LEU A 142 -4.82 14.57 3.40
CA LEU A 142 -6.04 14.39 4.17
C LEU A 142 -7.23 15.09 3.52
N ILE A 143 -7.06 16.35 3.08
CA ILE A 143 -8.08 17.09 2.33
C ILE A 143 -8.47 16.32 1.07
N LYS A 144 -7.48 15.92 0.25
CA LYS A 144 -7.74 15.19 -1.00
C LYS A 144 -8.44 13.85 -0.77
N ARG A 145 -8.15 13.17 0.33
CA ARG A 145 -8.72 11.86 0.65
C ARG A 145 -10.14 11.96 1.21
N LEU A 146 -10.41 12.98 2.02
CA LEU A 146 -11.72 13.21 2.63
C LEU A 146 -12.64 14.07 1.76
N ASN A 147 -12.10 14.63 0.67
CA ASN A 147 -12.81 15.47 -0.29
C ASN A 147 -13.46 16.70 0.36
N TYR A 148 -12.78 17.30 1.33
CA TYR A 148 -13.24 18.52 1.98
C TYR A 148 -13.09 19.72 1.04
N SER A 149 -14.15 20.51 0.95
CA SER A 149 -14.14 21.82 0.30
C SER A 149 -13.51 22.88 1.21
N ASP A 150 -13.13 24.02 0.65
CA ASP A 150 -12.62 25.15 1.45
C ASP A 150 -13.67 25.65 2.46
N GLU A 151 -14.96 25.51 2.15
CA GLU A 151 -16.08 25.82 3.07
C GLU A 151 -16.13 24.82 4.25
N ASP A 152 -15.92 23.53 4.00
CA ASP A 152 -15.87 22.51 5.05
C ASP A 152 -14.68 22.73 6.00
N LEU A 153 -13.52 23.13 5.46
CA LEU A 153 -12.33 23.46 6.26
C LEU A 153 -12.58 24.68 7.15
N MET A 154 -13.30 25.69 6.64
CA MET A 154 -13.70 26.86 7.43
C MET A 154 -14.73 26.50 8.50
N ALA A 155 -15.68 25.60 8.21
CA ALA A 155 -16.66 25.11 9.18
C ALA A 155 -15.99 24.32 10.32
N ILE A 156 -15.07 23.41 10.00
CA ILE A 156 -14.28 22.65 10.98
C ILE A 156 -13.39 23.58 11.82
N GLY A 157 -12.81 24.60 11.19
CA GLY A 157 -12.02 25.63 11.86
C GLY A 157 -12.85 26.44 12.86
N ARG A 158 -14.05 26.88 12.46
CA ARG A 158 -14.99 27.60 13.35
C ARG A 158 -15.48 26.72 14.50
N GLN A 159 -15.83 25.47 14.23
CA GLN A 159 -16.25 24.51 15.27
C GLN A 159 -15.11 24.23 16.27
N SER A 160 -13.86 24.18 15.80
CA SER A 160 -12.69 24.00 16.66
C SER A 160 -12.38 25.25 17.51
N LEU A 161 -12.74 26.44 17.01
CA LEU A 161 -12.67 27.69 17.77
C LEU A 161 -13.79 27.77 18.82
N GLU A 162 -15.03 27.44 18.45
CA GLU A 162 -16.17 27.37 19.38
C GLU A 162 -15.93 26.39 20.52
N THR A 163 -15.28 25.24 20.25
CA THR A 163 -14.93 24.25 21.29
C THR A 163 -13.85 24.78 22.25
N HIS A 164 -12.98 25.68 21.80
CA HIS A 164 -11.97 26.34 22.65
C HIS A 164 -12.52 27.57 23.39
N ASP A 165 -13.50 28.28 22.82
CA ASP A 165 -14.18 29.41 23.44
C ASP A 165 -15.21 28.99 24.50
N GLN A 166 -15.70 27.74 24.47
CA GLN A 166 -16.56 27.18 25.53
C GLN A 166 -15.86 26.99 26.89
N HIS A 167 -14.53 27.10 26.96
CA HIS A 167 -13.81 27.23 28.24
C HIS A 167 -13.49 28.67 28.64
N ALA A 168 -13.74 29.66 27.77
CA ALA A 168 -13.38 31.05 28.00
C ALA A 168 -14.57 32.03 28.07
N GLN A 169 -15.77 31.69 27.57
CA GLN A 169 -16.91 32.61 27.59
C GLN A 169 -18.23 31.91 27.91
N ASN A 170 -18.43 31.64 29.20
CA ASN A 170 -19.76 31.58 29.78
C ASN A 170 -20.12 33.01 30.19
N VAL A 171 -20.93 33.73 29.37
CA VAL A 171 -21.82 34.86 29.73
C VAL A 171 -22.40 35.47 28.44
N LYS A 172 -23.75 35.39 28.34
CA LYS A 172 -24.71 36.18 27.55
C LYS A 172 -25.12 35.70 26.14
N THR A 173 -26.21 34.94 26.16
CA THR A 173 -27.46 34.99 25.36
C THR A 173 -27.81 36.40 24.82
N ASP A 174 -28.60 36.63 23.77
CA ASP A 174 -29.77 35.93 23.23
C ASP A 174 -30.16 36.50 21.84
N ASP A 175 -31.14 35.84 21.20
CA ASP A 175 -32.10 36.32 20.18
C ASP A 175 -31.73 36.35 18.67
N THR A 176 -32.60 36.00 17.69
CA THR A 176 -33.85 35.20 17.53
C THR A 176 -34.40 35.55 16.12
N LEU A 177 -34.79 34.53 15.31
CA LEU A 177 -35.78 34.51 14.18
C LEU A 177 -35.55 35.49 12.98
N GLU A 178 -36.00 35.31 11.73
CA GLU A 178 -37.07 34.53 11.10
C GLU A 178 -36.89 34.56 9.56
N ARG A 179 -37.36 33.51 8.88
CA ARG A 179 -37.58 33.33 7.41
C ARG A 179 -39.04 33.78 7.13
N PRO A 180 -39.50 34.30 5.95
CA PRO A 180 -39.63 33.47 4.74
C PRO A 180 -39.69 34.11 3.33
N GLU A 181 -39.59 33.17 2.38
CA GLU A 181 -39.71 33.23 0.91
C GLU A 181 -41.14 33.48 0.41
N VAL A 182 -41.30 34.01 -0.81
CA VAL A 182 -42.51 33.86 -1.64
C VAL A 182 -42.12 33.71 -3.14
N PRO A 183 -42.84 32.90 -3.94
CA PRO A 183 -42.40 32.37 -5.24
C PRO A 183 -43.07 33.01 -6.49
N VAL A 184 -42.47 32.69 -7.65
CA VAL A 184 -42.89 32.96 -9.05
C VAL A 184 -43.83 31.85 -9.56
N GLU A 185 -44.83 32.16 -10.40
CA GLU A 185 -45.30 31.36 -11.58
C GLU A 185 -46.54 32.01 -12.24
N ASN A 186 -46.46 32.48 -13.49
CA ASN A 186 -46.75 31.80 -14.77
C ASN A 186 -48.20 31.96 -15.29
N ALA A 187 -48.42 32.98 -16.12
CA ALA A 187 -49.61 33.10 -16.97
C ALA A 187 -49.38 32.40 -18.31
N ARG A 188 -50.19 31.38 -18.63
CA ARG A 188 -50.24 30.75 -19.96
C ARG A 188 -51.37 31.35 -20.80
N LEU A 189 -50.98 31.82 -21.99
CA LEU A 189 -51.82 32.22 -23.11
C LEU A 189 -52.50 31.01 -23.75
N SER A 190 -53.78 31.13 -24.08
CA SER A 190 -54.50 30.25 -25.01
C SER A 190 -54.80 31.01 -26.30
N VAL A 191 -54.18 30.62 -27.41
CA VAL A 191 -54.46 31.14 -28.75
C VAL A 191 -55.28 30.12 -29.53
N SER A 192 -56.44 30.54 -30.00
CA SER A 192 -57.29 29.85 -30.96
C SER A 192 -56.80 30.08 -32.40
N ALA A 193 -56.65 29.02 -33.19
CA ALA A 193 -56.49 29.09 -34.65
C ALA A 193 -57.83 29.44 -35.33
N PRO A 194 -57.80 30.03 -36.54
CA PRO A 194 -58.03 29.20 -37.72
C PRO A 194 -57.27 29.63 -39.00
N GLU A 195 -57.44 28.81 -40.06
CA GLU A 195 -57.32 29.10 -41.51
C GLU A 195 -56.09 28.60 -42.28
N GLU A 196 -56.31 27.53 -43.06
CA GLU A 196 -55.35 26.80 -43.90
C GLU A 196 -54.82 27.59 -45.11
N ALA A 197 -55.40 28.76 -45.44
CA ALA A 197 -54.83 29.67 -46.44
C ALA A 197 -53.66 30.52 -45.89
N ASN A 198 -53.56 30.64 -44.56
CA ASN A 198 -52.46 31.30 -43.88
C ASN A 198 -51.30 30.34 -43.57
N SER A 199 -51.45 29.02 -43.74
CA SER A 199 -50.42 28.05 -43.39
C SER A 199 -49.11 28.24 -44.18
N PHE A 200 -49.19 28.61 -45.46
CA PHE A 200 -48.00 28.77 -46.31
C PHE A 200 -47.27 30.09 -46.04
N LEU A 201 -48.02 31.20 -45.90
CA LEU A 201 -47.44 32.50 -45.53
C LEU A 201 -46.94 32.51 -44.08
N TYR A 202 -47.60 31.79 -43.18
CA TYR A 202 -47.15 31.56 -41.81
C TYR A 202 -45.91 30.67 -41.75
N GLN A 203 -45.83 29.63 -42.59
CA GLN A 203 -44.60 28.86 -42.79
C GLN A 203 -43.47 29.74 -43.32
N LEU A 204 -43.72 30.61 -44.29
CA LEU A 204 -42.73 31.57 -44.80
C LEU A 204 -42.33 32.62 -43.77
N SER A 205 -43.23 33.08 -42.91
CA SER A 205 -42.89 34.02 -41.83
C SER A 205 -42.15 33.35 -40.67
N SER A 206 -42.37 32.06 -40.43
CA SER A 206 -41.66 31.29 -39.41
C SER A 206 -40.30 30.76 -39.89
N LEU A 207 -40.06 30.70 -41.20
CA LEU A 207 -38.81 30.21 -41.79
C LEU A 207 -37.55 30.94 -41.29
N PRO A 208 -37.51 32.28 -41.22
CA PRO A 208 -36.38 33.03 -40.64
C PRO A 208 -36.11 32.64 -39.18
N GLU A 209 -37.16 32.37 -38.41
CA GLU A 209 -37.06 31.99 -37.00
C GLU A 209 -36.59 30.55 -36.85
N THR A 210 -37.06 29.63 -37.70
CA THR A 210 -36.53 28.26 -37.75
C THR A 210 -35.08 28.21 -38.23
N LEU A 211 -34.67 29.09 -39.14
CA LEU A 211 -33.28 29.22 -39.60
C LEU A 211 -32.37 29.71 -38.47
N LYS A 212 -32.79 30.74 -37.72
CA LYS A 212 -32.07 31.18 -36.52
C LYS A 212 -31.96 30.07 -35.47
N ASN A 213 -33.05 29.35 -35.23
CA ASN A 213 -33.05 28.27 -34.25
C ASN A 213 -32.18 27.08 -34.70
N LEU A 214 -32.13 26.81 -36.01
CA LEU A 214 -31.23 25.83 -36.61
C LEU A 214 -29.77 26.29 -36.50
N GLU A 215 -29.47 27.56 -36.78
CA GLU A 215 -28.14 28.15 -36.64
C GLU A 215 -27.66 28.08 -35.19
N GLU A 216 -28.51 28.43 -34.22
CA GLU A 216 -28.19 28.27 -32.80
C GLU A 216 -27.94 26.81 -32.41
N ARG A 217 -28.72 25.87 -32.93
CA ARG A 217 -28.49 24.43 -32.68
C ARG A 217 -27.19 23.96 -33.30
N VAL A 218 -26.85 24.42 -34.51
CA VAL A 218 -25.59 24.11 -35.18
C VAL A 218 -24.42 24.70 -34.40
N SER A 219 -24.48 25.96 -33.95
CA SER A 219 -23.44 26.56 -33.12
C SER A 219 -23.27 25.84 -31.77
N ARG A 220 -24.37 25.42 -31.12
CA ARG A 220 -24.29 24.60 -29.89
C ARG A 220 -23.61 23.26 -30.15
N ILE A 221 -23.89 22.62 -31.29
CA ILE A 221 -23.25 21.36 -31.69
C ILE A 221 -21.77 21.58 -31.99
N GLU A 222 -21.39 22.64 -32.71
CA GLU A 222 -19.99 22.97 -32.99
C GLU A 222 -19.20 23.26 -31.70
N ILE A 223 -19.79 23.99 -30.76
CA ILE A 223 -19.18 24.24 -29.45
C ILE A 223 -18.99 22.92 -28.71
N ASN A 224 -20.00 22.05 -28.66
CA ASN A 224 -19.90 20.75 -28.01
C ASN A 224 -18.87 19.82 -28.67
N GLN A 225 -18.78 19.83 -30.00
CA GLN A 225 -17.80 19.02 -30.75
C GLN A 225 -16.37 19.53 -30.56
N ARG A 226 -16.15 20.85 -30.48
CA ARG A 226 -14.82 21.42 -30.16
C ARG A 226 -14.29 20.97 -28.81
N HIS A 227 -15.16 20.82 -27.81
CA HIS A 227 -14.76 20.30 -26.49
C HIS A 227 -14.54 18.78 -26.49
N GLN A 228 -15.24 18.02 -27.34
CA GLN A 228 -15.04 16.57 -27.48
C GLN A 228 -13.81 16.20 -28.31
N LEU A 229 -13.38 17.07 -29.23
CA LEU A 229 -12.23 16.87 -30.12
C LEU A 229 -10.92 17.44 -29.57
N ASP A 230 -10.78 17.61 -28.25
CA ASP A 230 -9.52 18.05 -27.65
C ASP A 230 -8.50 16.89 -27.60
N LEU A 231 -8.14 16.41 -28.79
CA LEU A 231 -7.13 15.39 -29.05
C LEU A 231 -5.78 15.79 -28.43
N ARG A 232 -5.54 17.10 -28.30
CA ARG A 232 -4.36 17.62 -27.63
C ARG A 232 -4.36 17.29 -26.14
N GLY A 233 -5.48 17.54 -25.45
CA GLY A 233 -5.63 17.15 -24.03
C GLY A 233 -5.52 15.64 -23.82
N PHE A 234 -6.08 14.83 -24.74
CA PHE A 234 -5.94 13.38 -24.70
C PHE A 234 -4.48 12.91 -24.90
N ILE A 235 -3.76 13.49 -25.84
CA ILE A 235 -2.34 13.19 -26.09
C ILE A 235 -1.47 13.62 -24.90
N GLU A 236 -1.73 14.79 -24.31
CA GLU A 236 -1.03 15.25 -23.11
C GLU A 236 -1.28 14.31 -21.92
N HIS A 237 -2.51 13.81 -21.74
CA HIS A 237 -2.81 12.81 -20.72
C HIS A 237 -2.12 11.48 -20.99
N LEU A 238 -2.10 11.00 -22.23
CA LEU A 238 -1.36 9.78 -22.61
C LEU A 238 0.14 9.91 -22.35
N LEU A 239 0.74 11.07 -22.65
CA LEU A 239 2.14 11.36 -22.33
C LEU A 239 2.38 11.41 -20.81
N ALA A 240 1.44 11.92 -20.02
CA ALA A 240 1.55 11.90 -18.57
C ALA A 240 1.52 10.46 -18.03
N VAL A 241 0.60 9.63 -18.52
CA VAL A 241 0.51 8.21 -18.16
C VAL A 241 1.78 7.45 -18.56
N GLU A 242 2.34 7.73 -19.74
CA GLU A 242 3.59 7.11 -20.20
C GLU A 242 4.80 7.49 -19.31
N ARG A 243 4.89 8.75 -18.89
CA ARG A 243 5.90 9.21 -17.92
C ARG A 243 5.71 8.57 -16.55
N ASP A 244 4.48 8.40 -16.11
CA ASP A 244 4.16 7.78 -14.82
C ASP A 244 4.51 6.28 -14.85
N LEU A 245 4.18 5.56 -15.92
CA LEU A 245 4.60 4.16 -16.12
C LEU A 245 6.12 4.01 -16.08
N LYS A 246 6.86 4.88 -16.76
CA LYS A 246 8.34 4.89 -16.69
C LYS A 246 8.88 5.16 -15.28
N ARG A 247 8.19 5.97 -14.47
CA ARG A 247 8.56 6.18 -13.06
C ARG A 247 8.23 4.97 -12.21
N GLU A 248 7.09 4.32 -12.44
CA GLU A 248 6.71 3.08 -11.78
C GLU A 248 7.72 1.95 -12.08
N ASP A 249 8.17 1.81 -13.32
CA ASP A 249 9.17 0.81 -13.70
C ASP A 249 10.49 1.01 -12.94
N LYS A 250 10.99 2.26 -12.84
CA LYS A 250 12.18 2.59 -12.05
C LYS A 250 12.01 2.28 -10.56
N LEU A 251 10.84 2.57 -10.01
CA LEU A 251 10.54 2.25 -8.61
C LEU A 251 10.46 0.74 -8.39
N MET A 252 9.93 -0.01 -9.36
CA MET A 252 9.89 -1.47 -9.32
C MET A 252 11.29 -2.09 -9.38
N GLU A 253 12.20 -1.54 -10.18
CA GLU A 253 13.61 -1.95 -10.21
C GLU A 253 14.31 -1.68 -8.88
N GLU A 254 14.10 -0.51 -8.27
CA GLU A 254 14.71 -0.20 -6.97
C GLU A 254 14.13 -1.05 -5.84
N ILE A 255 12.81 -1.30 -5.85
CA ILE A 255 12.18 -2.25 -4.92
C ILE A 255 12.80 -3.64 -5.10
N GLN A 256 13.04 -4.07 -6.34
CA GLN A 256 13.67 -5.35 -6.59
C GLN A 256 15.09 -5.41 -6.03
N ARG A 257 15.90 -4.37 -6.25
CA ARG A 257 17.26 -4.26 -5.69
C ARG A 257 17.26 -4.32 -4.16
N LEU A 258 16.37 -3.56 -3.51
CA LEU A 258 16.26 -3.54 -2.05
C LEU A 258 15.77 -4.88 -1.47
N ILE A 259 14.93 -5.61 -2.20
CA ILE A 259 14.51 -6.96 -1.80
C ILE A 259 15.69 -7.92 -1.88
N ASP A 260 16.46 -7.88 -2.98
CA ASP A 260 17.62 -8.75 -3.17
C ASP A 260 18.69 -8.49 -2.10
N GLU A 261 18.91 -7.22 -1.74
CA GLU A 261 19.80 -6.83 -0.65
C GLU A 261 19.30 -7.34 0.71
N ASN A 262 18.00 -7.21 1.00
CA ASN A 262 17.42 -7.74 2.23
C ASN A 262 17.57 -9.26 2.33
N GLU A 263 17.34 -10.00 1.24
CA GLU A 263 17.54 -11.45 1.21
C GLU A 263 18.99 -11.83 1.45
N GLN A 264 19.95 -11.08 0.88
CA GLN A 264 21.37 -11.30 1.14
C GLN A 264 21.73 -11.04 2.61
N LEU A 265 21.23 -9.95 3.18
CA LEU A 265 21.43 -9.59 4.58
C LEU A 265 20.80 -10.61 5.54
N GLN A 266 19.61 -11.13 5.22
CA GLN A 266 18.99 -12.19 6.01
C GLN A 266 19.84 -13.46 5.99
N LYS A 267 20.35 -13.86 4.81
CA LYS A 267 21.24 -15.02 4.67
C LYS A 267 22.57 -14.84 5.42
N THR A 268 23.11 -13.63 5.52
CA THR A 268 24.33 -13.38 6.32
C THR A 268 24.03 -13.42 7.82
N ILE A 269 22.91 -12.84 8.25
CA ILE A 269 22.46 -12.90 9.65
C ILE A 269 22.23 -14.35 10.08
N GLU A 270 21.57 -15.17 9.26
CA GLU A 270 21.36 -16.60 9.55
C GLU A 270 22.68 -17.36 9.66
N ARG A 271 23.63 -17.10 8.74
CA ARG A 271 24.97 -17.70 8.80
C ARG A 271 25.73 -17.31 10.06
N GLU A 272 25.69 -16.04 10.46
CA GLU A 272 26.34 -15.57 11.68
C GLU A 272 25.64 -16.11 12.94
N ARG A 273 24.31 -16.19 12.95
CA ARG A 273 23.56 -16.84 14.05
C ARG A 273 23.94 -18.30 14.21
N GLU A 274 24.05 -19.06 13.13
CA GLU A 274 24.47 -20.46 13.18
C GLU A 274 25.93 -20.60 13.69
N ARG A 275 26.82 -19.70 13.27
CA ARG A 275 28.21 -19.65 13.79
C ARG A 275 28.25 -19.33 15.27
N LEU A 276 27.47 -18.36 15.74
CA LEU A 276 27.37 -18.01 17.15
C LEU A 276 26.77 -19.15 17.96
N ARG A 277 25.71 -19.81 17.47
CA ARG A 277 25.10 -20.96 18.15
C ARG A 277 26.12 -22.09 18.34
N LYS A 278 26.92 -22.39 17.31
CA LYS A 278 28.00 -23.41 17.42
C LYS A 278 29.04 -23.03 18.47
N ARG A 279 29.47 -21.77 18.51
CA ARG A 279 30.42 -21.30 19.54
C ARG A 279 29.81 -21.33 20.94
N GLU A 280 28.53 -21.00 21.08
CA GLU A 280 27.81 -21.07 22.34
C GLU A 280 27.65 -22.52 22.84
N GLU A 281 27.35 -23.46 21.93
CA GLU A 281 27.35 -24.89 22.21
C GLU A 281 28.73 -25.38 22.65
N GLU A 282 29.80 -25.00 21.93
CA GLU A 282 31.20 -25.33 22.30
C GLU A 282 31.58 -24.78 23.69
N LEU A 283 31.24 -23.52 23.99
CA LEU A 283 31.48 -22.91 25.30
C LEU A 283 30.69 -23.59 26.41
N THR A 284 29.43 -23.97 26.13
CA THR A 284 28.58 -24.69 27.08
C THR A 284 29.15 -26.06 27.40
N ASP A 285 29.69 -26.76 26.40
CA ASP A 285 30.32 -28.07 26.58
C ASP A 285 31.63 -27.96 27.38
N VAL A 286 32.45 -26.94 27.12
CA VAL A 286 33.66 -26.64 27.91
C VAL A 286 33.28 -26.33 29.36
N PHE A 287 32.25 -25.50 29.58
CA PHE A 287 31.80 -25.15 30.93
C PHE A 287 31.27 -26.37 31.68
N LYS A 288 30.52 -27.26 31.02
CA LYS A 288 30.09 -28.54 31.60
C LYS A 288 31.29 -29.41 31.97
N MET A 289 32.27 -29.56 31.07
CA MET A 289 33.48 -30.33 31.35
C MET A 289 34.24 -29.77 32.55
N LEU A 290 34.42 -28.45 32.62
CA LEU A 290 35.05 -27.77 33.75
C LEU A 290 34.28 -27.99 35.05
N ASN A 291 32.95 -27.89 35.04
CA ASN A 291 32.12 -28.14 36.22
C ASN A 291 32.19 -29.60 36.68
N THR A 292 32.19 -30.56 35.77
CA THR A 292 32.36 -31.98 36.13
C THR A 292 33.74 -32.18 36.75
N MET A 293 34.81 -31.68 36.13
CA MET A 293 36.16 -31.82 36.70
C MET A 293 36.31 -31.11 38.05
N LEU A 294 35.72 -29.92 38.21
CA LEU A 294 35.70 -29.21 39.49
C LEU A 294 34.90 -29.97 40.55
N SER A 295 33.74 -30.51 40.18
CA SER A 295 32.93 -31.35 41.05
C SER A 295 33.74 -32.58 41.49
N ASP A 296 34.33 -33.32 40.56
CA ASP A 296 35.16 -34.49 40.86
C ASP A 296 36.32 -34.12 41.79
N PHE A 297 36.99 -32.99 41.54
CA PHE A 297 38.03 -32.46 42.42
C PHE A 297 37.52 -32.15 43.84
N MET A 298 36.33 -31.56 43.98
CA MET A 298 35.74 -31.23 45.27
C MET A 298 35.40 -32.49 46.09
N HIS A 299 35.03 -33.59 45.42
CA HIS A 299 34.67 -34.87 46.05
C HIS A 299 35.87 -35.76 46.42
N LEU A 300 37.09 -35.47 45.96
CA LEU A 300 38.30 -36.21 46.35
C LEU A 300 38.67 -35.99 47.83
N GLU A 301 39.47 -36.88 48.44
CA GLU A 301 40.05 -36.68 49.78
C GLU A 301 41.32 -35.81 49.72
N SER A 302 41.71 -35.16 50.84
CA SER A 302 42.73 -34.10 50.87
C SER A 302 44.11 -34.48 50.29
N VAL A 303 44.53 -35.74 50.43
CA VAL A 303 45.79 -36.26 49.89
C VAL A 303 45.69 -36.55 48.38
N SER A 304 44.54 -37.07 47.93
CA SER A 304 44.24 -37.30 46.51
C SER A 304 44.05 -36.00 45.73
N LYS A 305 43.57 -34.93 46.38
CA LYS A 305 43.48 -33.58 45.79
C LYS A 305 44.84 -33.04 45.36
N LEU A 306 45.89 -33.23 46.16
CA LEU A 306 47.23 -32.72 45.87
C LEU A 306 47.90 -33.45 44.68
N ALA A 307 47.74 -34.77 44.57
CA ALA A 307 48.22 -35.53 43.42
C ALA A 307 47.39 -35.26 42.14
N SER A 308 46.06 -35.12 42.29
CA SER A 308 45.14 -34.82 41.18
C SER A 308 45.25 -33.38 40.68
N LEU A 309 45.80 -32.43 41.45
CA LEU A 309 45.96 -31.04 41.03
C LEU A 309 46.98 -30.91 39.88
N GLY A 310 48.03 -31.73 39.90
CA GLY A 310 49.04 -31.78 38.84
C GLY A 310 48.47 -32.29 37.52
N ASP A 311 47.67 -33.36 37.56
CA ASP A 311 46.94 -33.88 36.39
C ASP A 311 45.84 -32.90 35.92
N PHE A 312 45.15 -32.25 36.87
CA PHE A 312 44.13 -31.23 36.59
C PHE A 312 44.70 -29.99 35.89
N MET A 313 45.84 -29.47 36.34
CA MET A 313 46.51 -28.35 35.69
C MET A 313 47.00 -28.70 34.29
N HIS A 314 47.60 -29.87 34.09
CA HIS A 314 48.03 -30.28 32.75
C HIS A 314 46.84 -30.46 31.79
N ARG A 315 45.72 -31.01 32.26
CA ARG A 315 44.50 -31.11 31.43
C ARG A 315 43.91 -29.73 31.12
N LEU A 316 43.89 -28.80 32.06
CA LEU A 316 43.46 -27.42 31.84
C LEU A 316 44.38 -26.66 30.86
N GLU A 317 45.69 -26.82 31.00
CA GLU A 317 46.72 -26.22 30.14
C GLU A 317 46.66 -26.79 28.70
N ILE A 318 46.32 -28.07 28.54
CA ILE A 318 46.06 -28.66 27.22
C ILE A 318 44.75 -28.09 26.62
N THR A 319 43.79 -27.71 27.46
CA THR A 319 42.49 -27.19 27.01
C THR A 319 42.53 -25.68 26.75
N VAL A 320 43.41 -24.94 27.41
CA VAL A 320 43.60 -23.49 27.28
C VAL A 320 45.06 -23.23 26.90
N ASP A 321 45.31 -22.88 25.64
CA ASP A 321 46.65 -22.49 25.14
C ASP A 321 47.22 -21.35 25.99
N GLN A 322 48.54 -21.18 25.96
CA GLN A 322 49.32 -20.16 26.68
C GLN A 322 48.85 -18.69 26.48
N PHE A 323 47.88 -18.47 25.59
CA PHE A 323 47.24 -17.18 25.29
C PHE A 323 45.74 -17.11 25.67
N GLY A 324 45.20 -18.08 26.42
CA GLY A 324 43.81 -18.09 26.88
C GLY A 324 42.78 -18.58 25.84
N ASN A 325 43.23 -19.13 24.72
CA ASN A 325 42.35 -19.66 23.66
C ASN A 325 42.09 -21.15 23.86
N VAL A 326 40.81 -21.55 23.81
CA VAL A 326 40.41 -22.95 23.97
C VAL A 326 40.67 -23.74 22.68
N LEU A 327 41.70 -24.60 22.68
CA LEU A 327 42.11 -25.37 21.51
C LEU A 327 41.49 -26.78 21.51
N LYS A 328 40.30 -26.91 20.92
CA LYS A 328 39.62 -28.16 20.50
C LYS A 328 39.44 -29.26 21.56
N SER A 329 38.17 -29.63 21.79
CA SER A 329 37.81 -30.89 22.45
C SER A 329 38.13 -32.09 21.54
N LYS A 330 39.09 -32.93 21.93
CA LYS A 330 39.14 -34.32 21.44
C LYS A 330 38.16 -35.13 22.28
N ARG A 331 37.14 -35.70 21.64
CA ARG A 331 36.36 -36.81 22.22
C ARG A 331 37.33 -37.93 22.58
N VAL A 332 37.45 -38.23 23.86
CA VAL A 332 38.00 -39.51 24.31
C VAL A 332 36.94 -40.56 23.99
N THR A 333 37.03 -41.16 22.80
CA THR A 333 36.38 -42.44 22.53
C THR A 333 37.08 -43.49 23.38
N SER A 334 36.31 -44.19 24.21
CA SER A 334 36.74 -45.40 24.91
C SER A 334 37.24 -46.48 23.96
#